data_AF-A0A0B6Y9V0-F1
#
_entry.id   AF-A0A0B6Y9V0-F1
#
_cell.length_a   1.000
_cell.length_b   1.000
_cell.length_c   1.000
_cell.angle_alpha   90.00
_cell.angle_beta   90.00
_cell.angle_gamma   90.00
#
_symmetry.space_group_name_H-M   'P 1'
#
loop_
_entity.id
_entity.type
_entity.pdbx_description
1 polymer ?
#
loop_
_entity_poly.entity_id
_entity_poly.type
_entity_poly.pdbx_seq_one_letter_code
_entity_poly.pdbx_strand_id
1 'polypeptide(L)'
;RPIFRCSLCDGQVPIPLGNQTELAKCLSCGKVQDITLTILEMREMEGAYRDSLTAIVNGSSDHQNVLILLNYLKFIDKNVCRPFRDINDCQEAFKQVLNINANCFPA
;
A
#
# COMPACT_ATOMS: atom_id res chain seq x y z
N ARG A 1 9.56 -5.77 4.05
CA ARG A 1 8.74 -5.82 5.29
C ARG A 1 8.22 -4.41 5.57
N PRO A 2 6.90 -4.20 5.72
CA PRO A 2 6.37 -2.87 5.97
C PRO A 2 6.75 -2.37 7.38
N ILE A 3 6.91 -1.06 7.50
CA ILE A 3 7.06 -0.34 8.77
C ILE A 3 5.81 0.52 8.92
N PHE A 4 5.05 0.36 10.01
CA PHE A 4 3.79 1.07 10.17
C PHE A 4 4.01 2.49 10.72
N ARG A 5 3.04 3.38 10.46
CA ARG A 5 3.03 4.75 10.98
C ARG A 5 2.46 4.80 12.40
N CYS A 6 3.06 5.66 13.22
CA CYS A 6 2.54 5.93 14.54
C CYS A 6 1.31 6.84 14.47
N SER A 7 0.25 6.46 15.17
CA SER A 7 -1.00 7.23 15.30
C SER A 7 -0.84 8.62 15.95
N LEU A 8 0.28 8.89 16.63
CA LEU A 8 0.49 10.12 17.39
C LEU A 8 1.52 11.06 16.76
N CYS A 9 2.67 10.53 16.34
CA CYS A 9 3.79 11.35 15.88
C CYS A 9 4.26 11.03 14.47
N ASP A 10 3.53 10.18 13.74
CA ASP A 10 3.92 9.68 12.41
C ASP A 10 5.28 8.96 12.36
N GLY A 11 5.83 8.63 13.54
CA GLY A 11 7.07 7.89 13.69
C GLY A 11 6.95 6.42 13.28
N GLN A 12 8.08 5.74 13.23
CA GLN A 12 8.15 4.36 12.74
C GLN A 12 7.72 3.35 13.81
N VAL A 13 6.85 2.42 13.41
CA VAL A 13 6.35 1.31 14.23
C VAL A 13 6.71 -0.01 13.54
N PRO A 14 7.87 -0.61 13.85
CA PRO A 14 8.28 -1.87 13.25
C PRO A 14 7.43 -3.02 13.77
N ILE A 15 7.18 -4.02 12.93
CA ILE A 15 6.51 -5.26 13.34
C ILE A 15 7.43 -5.99 14.34
N PRO A 16 6.94 -6.36 15.54
CA PRO A 16 7.74 -7.11 16.52
C PRO A 16 8.29 -8.42 15.94
N LEU A 17 9.47 -8.83 16.41
CA LEU A 17 10.06 -10.14 16.10
C LEU A 17 9.63 -11.11 17.20
N GLY A 18 8.74 -12.04 16.87
CA GLY A 18 8.29 -13.10 17.78
C GLY A 18 6.80 -13.04 18.09
N ASN A 19 5.96 -13.48 17.15
CA ASN A 19 4.52 -13.83 17.25
C ASN A 19 3.55 -12.97 18.10
N GLN A 20 3.99 -11.86 18.69
CA GLN A 20 3.18 -10.87 19.39
C GLN A 20 2.80 -9.81 18.37
N THR A 21 1.84 -10.14 17.53
CA THR A 21 1.31 -9.23 16.50
C THR A 21 0.44 -8.10 17.09
N GLU A 22 0.13 -8.18 18.38
CA GLU A 22 -0.92 -7.39 19.04
C GLU A 22 -0.48 -5.99 19.44
N LEU A 23 0.80 -5.75 19.77
CA LEU A 23 1.25 -4.46 20.28
C LEU A 23 2.66 -4.13 19.77
N ALA A 24 2.79 -3.02 19.05
CA ALA A 24 4.05 -2.53 18.52
C ALA A 24 4.38 -1.15 19.09
N LYS A 25 5.66 -0.93 19.42
CA LYS A 25 6.14 0.31 20.01
C LYS A 25 6.68 1.25 18.92
N CYS A 26 6.26 2.52 18.96
CA CYS A 26 6.84 3.56 18.13
C CYS A 26 8.28 3.87 18.56
N LEU A 27 9.19 3.93 17.59
CA LEU A 27 10.60 4.26 17.82
C LEU A 27 10.83 5.74 18.17
N SER A 28 9.89 6.63 17.84
CA SER A 28 10.03 8.08 18.05
C SER A 28 9.43 8.56 19.37
N CYS A 29 8.17 8.23 19.65
CA CYS A 29 7.47 8.71 20.86
C CYS A 29 7.32 7.63 21.94
N GLY A 30 7.68 6.38 21.66
CA GLY A 30 7.54 5.27 22.59
C GLY A 30 6.11 4.78 22.82
N LYS A 31 5.10 5.39 22.18
CA LYS A 31 3.70 4.95 22.25
C LYS A 31 3.58 3.51 21.73
N VAL A 32 2.87 2.68 22.48
CA VAL A 32 2.49 1.33 22.06
C VAL A 32 1.13 1.42 21.37
N GLN A 33 1.00 0.78 20.22
CA GLN A 33 -0.24 0.72 19.46
C GLN A 33 -0.46 -0.67 18.89
N ASP A 34 -1.73 -1.05 18.76
CA ASP A 34 -2.12 -2.27 18.07
C ASP A 34 -2.07 -2.03 16.55
N ILE A 35 -1.38 -2.91 15.84
CA ILE A 35 -1.24 -2.90 14.38
C ILE A 35 -1.90 -4.11 13.73
N THR A 36 -2.56 -4.98 14.50
CA THR A 36 -3.18 -6.23 14.06
C THR A 36 -4.23 -5.96 13.00
N LEU A 37 -5.15 -5.03 13.27
CA LEU A 37 -6.21 -4.66 12.32
C LEU A 37 -5.62 -4.16 11.01
N THR A 38 -4.58 -3.32 11.07
CA THR A 38 -3.90 -2.81 9.87
C THR A 38 -3.20 -3.93 9.09
N ILE A 39 -2.59 -4.90 9.76
CA ILE A 39 -1.98 -6.07 9.11
C ILE A 39 -3.06 -6.94 8.44
N LEU A 40 -4.19 -7.18 9.12
CA LEU A 40 -5.29 -7.99 8.60
C LEU A 40 -5.91 -7.33 7.37
N GLU A 41 -6.26 -6.06 7.45
CA GLU A 41 -6.84 -5.30 6.33
C GLU A 41 -5.86 -5.25 5.14
N MET A 42 -4.56 -5.05 5.41
CA MET A 42 -3.54 -5.10 4.36
C MET A 42 -3.51 -6.46 3.65
N ARG A 43 -3.59 -7.57 4.39
CA ARG A 43 -3.61 -8.93 3.83
C ARG A 43 -4.88 -9.21 3.04
N GLU A 44 -6.04 -8.73 3.50
CA GLU A 44 -7.31 -8.88 2.81
C GLU A 44 -7.27 -8.21 1.43
N MET A 45 -6.65 -7.03 1.33
CA MET A 45 -6.50 -6.31 0.06
C MET A 45 -5.39 -6.87 -0.84
N GLU A 46 -4.41 -7.58 -0.28
CA GLU A 46 -3.19 -8.00 -0.99
C GLU A 46 -3.46 -8.84 -2.23
N GLY A 47 -4.47 -9.73 -2.17
CA GLY A 47 -4.87 -10.56 -3.32
C GLY A 47 -5.36 -9.72 -4.49
N ALA A 48 -6.41 -8.92 -4.26
CA ALA A 48 -7.00 -8.05 -5.29
C ALA A 48 -5.99 -7.02 -5.83
N TYR A 49 -5.12 -6.49 -4.96
CA TYR A 49 -4.02 -5.61 -5.35
C TYR A 49 -3.08 -6.29 -6.34
N ARG A 50 -2.59 -7.50 -6.03
CA ARG A 50 -1.63 -8.21 -6.90
C ARG A 50 -2.23 -8.57 -8.25
N ASP A 51 -3.48 -9.00 -8.27
CA ASP A 51 -4.18 -9.34 -9.51
C ASP A 51 -4.37 -8.10 -10.39
N SER A 52 -4.82 -6.98 -9.78
CA SER A 52 -5.01 -5.71 -10.49
C SER A 52 -3.70 -5.12 -10.99
N LEU A 53 -2.63 -5.19 -10.19
CA LEU A 53 -1.29 -4.73 -10.57
C LEU A 53 -0.80 -5.52 -11.79
N THR A 54 -0.93 -6.85 -11.73
CA THR A 54 -0.51 -7.74 -12.82
C THR A 54 -1.30 -7.44 -14.10
N ALA A 55 -2.63 -7.24 -13.98
CA ALA A 55 -3.48 -6.89 -15.12
C ALA A 55 -3.03 -5.58 -15.78
N ILE A 56 -2.75 -4.53 -14.99
CA ILE A 56 -2.30 -3.23 -15.51
C ILE A 56 -0.92 -3.32 -16.16
N VAL A 57 0.03 -4.03 -15.53
CA VAL A 57 1.35 -4.26 -16.10
C VAL A 57 1.25 -4.98 -17.45
N ASN A 58 0.30 -5.91 -17.58
CA ASN A 58 -0.01 -6.61 -18.83
C ASN A 58 -0.81 -5.78 -19.85
N GLY A 59 -1.09 -4.50 -19.56
CA GLY A 59 -1.72 -3.57 -20.49
C GLY A 59 -3.22 -3.35 -20.31
N SER A 60 -3.85 -3.89 -19.25
CA SER A 60 -5.23 -3.52 -18.91
C SER A 60 -5.28 -2.06 -18.44
N SER A 61 -6.26 -1.32 -18.93
CA SER A 61 -6.63 0.02 -18.45
C SER A 61 -8.02 0.02 -17.80
N ASP A 62 -8.50 -1.15 -17.38
CA ASP A 62 -9.84 -1.31 -16.80
C ASP A 62 -9.99 -0.46 -15.54
N HIS A 63 -11.07 0.33 -15.50
CA HIS A 63 -11.32 1.26 -14.41
C HIS A 63 -11.35 0.57 -13.02
N GLN A 64 -11.83 -0.68 -12.95
CA GLN A 64 -11.86 -1.44 -11.70
C GLN A 64 -10.47 -1.74 -11.16
N ASN A 65 -9.52 -2.15 -12.02
CA ASN A 65 -8.15 -2.43 -11.60
C ASN A 65 -7.47 -1.16 -11.06
N VAL A 66 -7.73 -0.03 -11.73
CA VAL A 66 -7.23 1.30 -11.30
C VAL A 66 -7.80 1.68 -9.93
N LEU A 67 -9.10 1.47 -9.70
CA LEU A 67 -9.73 1.74 -8.40
C LEU A 67 -9.16 0.87 -7.27
N ILE A 68 -8.93 -0.42 -7.54
CA ILE A 68 -8.33 -1.33 -6.56
C ILE A 68 -6.92 -0.86 -6.18
N LEU A 69 -6.06 -0.55 -7.16
CA LEU A 69 -4.74 -0.01 -6.89
C LEU A 69 -4.81 1.31 -6.11
N LEU A 70 -5.80 2.16 -6.40
CA LEU A 70 -5.92 3.48 -5.75
C LEU A 70 -6.34 3.33 -4.29
N ASN A 71 -7.27 2.43 -4.02
CA ASN A 71 -7.71 2.13 -2.66
C ASN A 71 -6.57 1.52 -1.85
N TYR A 72 -5.85 0.56 -2.42
CA TYR A 72 -4.66 -0.02 -1.77
C TYR A 72 -3.58 1.04 -1.52
N LEU A 73 -3.26 1.88 -2.51
CA LEU A 73 -2.28 2.96 -2.36
C LEU A 73 -2.66 3.94 -1.24
N LYS A 74 -3.91 4.38 -1.19
CA LYS A 74 -4.41 5.26 -0.12
C LYS A 74 -4.28 4.62 1.26
N PHE A 75 -4.59 3.32 1.35
CA PHE A 75 -4.45 2.58 2.59
C PHE A 75 -2.98 2.50 3.04
N ILE A 76 -2.06 2.09 2.16
CA ILE A 76 -0.65 1.94 2.53
C ILE A 76 0.02 3.29 2.78
N ASP A 77 -0.32 4.36 2.05
CA ASP A 77 0.28 5.68 2.27
C ASP A 77 -0.10 6.25 3.64
N LYS A 78 -1.33 5.99 4.09
CA LYS A 78 -1.85 6.38 5.41
C LYS A 78 -1.25 5.56 6.55
N ASN A 79 -0.97 4.27 6.33
CA ASN A 79 -0.64 3.34 7.41
C ASN A 79 0.83 2.89 7.44
N VAL A 80 1.56 3.02 6.34
CA VAL A 80 2.92 2.48 6.16
C VAL A 80 3.90 3.62 5.87
N CYS A 81 5.03 3.61 6.58
CA CYS A 81 6.13 4.53 6.35
C CYS A 81 6.87 4.19 5.06
N ARG A 82 7.38 5.22 4.38
CA ARG A 82 8.32 5.07 3.26
C ARG A 82 9.73 4.75 3.80
N PRO A 83 10.58 4.03 3.04
CA PRO A 83 10.30 3.43 1.73
C PRO A 83 9.50 2.12 1.84
N PHE A 84 8.48 1.97 1.00
CA PHE A 84 7.73 0.73 0.85
C PHE A 84 7.49 0.44 -0.63
N ARG A 85 7.83 -0.78 -1.06
CA ARG A 85 7.86 -1.16 -2.49
C ARG A 85 6.49 -0.97 -3.15
N ASP A 86 5.42 -1.42 -2.51
CA ASP A 86 4.11 -1.40 -3.16
C ASP A 86 3.60 0.02 -3.44
N ILE A 87 4.05 1.03 -2.68
CA ILE A 87 3.77 2.44 -2.98
C ILE A 87 4.34 2.80 -4.35
N ASN A 88 5.60 2.43 -4.58
CA ASN A 88 6.27 2.67 -5.85
C ASN A 88 5.59 1.88 -6.99
N ASP A 89 5.30 0.60 -6.77
CA ASP A 89 4.70 -0.26 -7.79
C ASP A 89 3.30 0.27 -8.20
N CYS A 90 2.49 0.75 -7.25
CA CYS A 90 1.23 1.44 -7.56
C CYS A 90 1.45 2.72 -8.39
N GLN A 91 2.42 3.55 -8.01
CA GLN A 91 2.70 4.81 -8.70
C GLN A 91 3.14 4.58 -10.16
N GLU A 92 3.96 3.57 -10.41
CA GLU A 92 4.38 3.20 -11.77
C GLU A 92 3.20 2.63 -12.58
N ALA A 93 2.36 1.79 -11.97
CA ALA A 93 1.15 1.28 -12.62
C ALA A 93 0.19 2.41 -13.04
N PHE A 94 0.01 3.44 -12.20
CA PHE A 94 -0.81 4.61 -12.59
C PHE A 94 -0.21 5.38 -13.76
N LYS A 95 1.12 5.57 -13.80
CA LYS A 95 1.77 6.20 -14.95
C LYS A 95 1.54 5.41 -16.23
N GLN A 96 1.63 4.08 -16.16
CA GLN A 96 1.36 3.20 -17.30
C GLN A 96 -0.07 3.37 -17.83
N VAL A 97 -1.08 3.37 -16.95
CA VAL A 97 -2.48 3.56 -17.36
C VAL A 97 -2.70 4.92 -18.01
N LEU A 98 -2.12 5.99 -17.45
CA LEU A 98 -2.20 7.33 -18.03
C LEU A 98 -1.58 7.38 -19.44
N ASN A 99 -0.44 6.71 -19.63
CA ASN A 99 0.22 6.61 -20.94
C ASN A 99 -0.64 5.83 -21.96
N ILE A 100 -1.24 4.70 -21.56
CA ILE A 100 -2.14 3.92 -22.41
C ILE A 100 -3.32 4.80 -22.86
N ASN A 101 -3.98 5.46 -21.92
CA ASN A 101 -5.15 6.30 -22.21
C ASN A 101 -4.81 7.50 -23.09
N ALA A 102 -3.64 8.12 -22.91
CA ALA A 102 -3.18 9.21 -23.75
C ALA A 102 -2.93 8.75 -25.21
N ASN A 103 -2.45 7.52 -25.40
CA ASN A 103 -2.18 6.96 -26.72
C ASN A 103 -3.44 6.43 -27.44
N CYS A 104 -4.57 6.26 -26.76
CA CYS A 104 -5.84 5.85 -27.38
C CYS A 104 -6.55 6.96 -28.15
N PHE A 105 -6.09 8.22 -28.04
CA PHE A 105 -6.58 9.35 -28.84
C PHE A 105 -5.43 9.91 -29.69
N PRO A 106 -5.10 9.29 -30.85
CA PRO A 106 -4.20 9.91 -31.80
C PRO A 106 -4.82 11.23 -32.28
N ALA A 107 -4.03 12.31 -32.21
CA ALA A 107 -4.36 13.61 -32.77
C ALA A 107 -4.50 13.57 -34.30
#